data_AF-A0A522E1P0-F1
#
_entry.id   AF-A0A522E1P0-F1
#
_cell.length_a   1.000
_cell.length_b   1.000
_cell.length_c   1.000
_cell.angle_alpha   90.00
_cell.angle_beta   90.00
_cell.angle_gamma   90.00
#
_symmetry.space_group_name_H-M   'P 1'
#
loop_
_entity.id
_entity.type
_entity.pdbx_description
1 polymer ?
#
loop_
_entity_poly.entity_id
_entity_poly.type
_entity_poly.pdbx_seq_one_letter_code
_entity_poly.pdbx_strand_id
1 'polypeptide(L)'
;MRGMRCEKACGDEVMFWGKIMRTKQDVVVAICDEKLFGKKIKFKDFKVEISKDFYGERLINDKIAVGAMKIADIGNLFGEEIVKLAKENGFIDDENIILIDGVPHAQFVRL
;
A
#
# COMPACT_ATOMS: atom_id res chain seq x y z
N MET A 1 41.34 -14.89 -0.10
CA MET A 1 40.08 -15.52 0.35
C MET A 1 38.97 -15.03 -0.55
N ARG A 2 38.14 -15.98 -0.99
CA ARG A 2 37.13 -15.82 -2.05
C ARG A 2 36.10 -14.74 -1.71
N GLY A 3 35.68 -14.03 -2.75
CA GLY A 3 34.75 -12.91 -2.67
C GLY A 3 33.38 -13.24 -2.07
N MET A 4 32.79 -12.21 -1.48
CA MET A 4 31.35 -12.05 -1.38
C MET A 4 30.99 -10.86 -2.27
N ARG A 5 30.84 -11.12 -3.57
CA ARG A 5 29.87 -10.35 -4.34
C ARG A 5 28.51 -10.87 -3.89
N CYS A 6 27.79 -10.06 -3.14
CA CYS A 6 26.34 -10.23 -3.04
C CYS A 6 25.75 -9.85 -4.41
N GLU A 7 25.78 -10.78 -5.35
CA GLU A 7 24.86 -10.77 -6.48
C GLU A 7 23.51 -11.22 -5.94
N LYS A 8 22.51 -10.34 -5.89
CA LYS A 8 21.10 -10.74 -5.90
C LYS A 8 20.22 -9.65 -6.51
N ALA A 9 19.75 -10.00 -7.71
CA ALA A 9 18.55 -9.59 -8.43
C ALA A 9 18.39 -8.10 -8.80
N CYS A 10 18.71 -7.80 -10.07
CA CYS A 10 18.07 -6.73 -10.82
C CYS A 10 16.64 -7.20 -11.16
N GLY A 11 15.69 -6.91 -10.29
CA GLY A 11 14.26 -6.89 -10.59
C GLY A 11 13.76 -5.53 -10.14
N ASP A 12 12.89 -4.89 -10.91
CA ASP A 12 12.38 -3.55 -10.59
C ASP A 12 11.88 -3.54 -9.13
N GLU A 13 12.51 -2.73 -8.28
CA GLU A 13 12.14 -2.65 -6.86
C GLU A 13 10.73 -2.07 -6.78
N VAL A 14 9.78 -2.86 -6.26
CA VAL A 14 8.39 -2.41 -6.12
C VAL A 14 8.32 -1.41 -4.97
N MET A 15 7.92 -0.18 -5.30
CA MET A 15 7.85 0.93 -4.36
C MET A 15 6.41 1.39 -4.16
N PHE A 16 6.16 1.94 -2.98
CA PHE A 16 4.85 2.42 -2.55
C PHE A 16 4.97 3.80 -1.92
N TRP A 17 3.92 4.62 -2.05
CA TRP A 17 3.73 5.77 -1.18
C TRP A 17 2.99 5.33 0.07
N GLY A 18 3.51 5.68 1.24
CA GLY A 18 2.93 5.30 2.52
C GLY A 18 2.77 6.46 3.50
N LYS A 19 1.63 6.48 4.19
CA LYS A 19 1.34 7.38 5.32
C LYS A 19 0.83 6.59 6.51
N ILE A 20 1.44 6.82 7.68
CA ILE A 20 0.93 6.34 8.97
C ILE A 20 0.32 7.52 9.69
N MET A 21 -0.93 7.38 10.11
CA MET A 21 -1.68 8.37 10.88
C MET A 21 -2.08 7.73 12.20
N ARG A 22 -1.83 8.43 13.30
CA ARG A 22 -2.22 7.98 14.64
C ARG A 22 -3.33 8.89 15.13
N THR A 23 -4.49 8.31 15.43
CA THR A 23 -5.56 9.00 16.15
C THR A 23 -5.41 8.71 17.65
N LYS A 24 -6.36 9.14 18.47
CA LYS A 24 -6.40 8.77 19.89
C LYS A 24 -6.71 7.28 20.11
N GLN A 25 -7.34 6.64 19.13
CA GLN A 25 -7.93 5.31 19.25
C GLN A 25 -7.22 4.29 18.35
N ASP A 26 -6.80 4.72 17.15
CA ASP A 26 -6.37 3.81 16.09
C ASP A 26 -5.10 4.28 15.39
N VAL A 27 -4.37 3.32 14.85
CA VAL A 27 -3.30 3.49 13.88
C VAL A 27 -3.85 3.19 12.50
N VAL A 28 -3.88 4.21 11.64
CA VAL A 28 -4.34 4.10 10.25
C VAL A 28 -3.14 4.15 9.32
N VAL A 29 -3.06 3.21 8.37
CA VAL A 29 -2.09 3.26 7.28
C VAL A 29 -2.80 3.44 5.94
N ALA A 30 -2.28 4.34 5.10
CA ALA A 30 -2.66 4.47 3.71
C ALA A 30 -1.43 4.16 2.84
N ILE A 31 -1.55 3.20 1.93
CA ILE A 31 -0.46 2.77 1.04
C ILE A 31 -0.96 2.65 -0.39
N CYS A 32 -0.25 3.22 -1.35
CA CYS A 32 -0.54 3.04 -2.76
C CYS A 32 0.69 2.68 -3.60
N ASP A 33 0.49 1.93 -4.68
CA ASP A 33 1.54 1.67 -5.67
C ASP A 33 2.13 3.00 -6.18
N GLU A 34 3.45 3.07 -6.32
CA GLU A 34 4.13 4.29 -6.80
C GLU A 34 3.56 4.78 -8.15
N LYS A 35 3.24 3.85 -9.06
CA LYS A 35 2.70 4.13 -10.41
C LYS A 35 1.35 4.84 -10.43
N LEU A 36 0.67 4.93 -9.29
CA LEU A 36 -0.64 5.59 -9.14
C LEU A 36 -0.55 7.01 -8.62
N PHE A 37 0.64 7.44 -8.20
CA PHE A 37 0.84 8.76 -7.62
C PHE A 37 0.49 9.89 -8.60
N GLY A 38 -0.23 10.89 -8.11
CA GLY A 38 -0.68 12.03 -8.92
C GLY A 38 -1.83 11.72 -9.89
N LYS A 39 -2.32 10.47 -9.93
CA LYS A 39 -3.51 10.13 -10.69
C LYS A 39 -4.77 10.56 -9.94
N LYS A 40 -5.75 11.02 -10.70
CA LYS A 40 -7.10 11.31 -10.22
C LYS A 40 -8.00 10.17 -10.64
N ILE A 41 -8.47 9.41 -9.67
CA ILE A 41 -9.25 8.21 -9.91
C ILE A 41 -10.70 8.52 -9.57
N LYS A 42 -11.63 8.24 -10.50
CA LYS A 42 -13.05 8.47 -10.30
C LYS A 42 -13.73 7.16 -9.93
N PHE A 43 -14.54 7.19 -8.88
CA PHE A 43 -15.40 6.08 -8.50
C PHE A 43 -16.84 6.54 -8.33
N LYS A 44 -17.71 6.18 -9.28
CA LYS A 44 -19.10 6.69 -9.33
C LYS A 44 -19.09 8.23 -9.24
N ASP A 45 -19.75 8.81 -8.24
CA ASP A 45 -19.81 10.25 -8.00
C ASP A 45 -18.64 10.78 -7.13
N PHE A 46 -17.76 9.89 -6.66
CA PHE A 46 -16.62 10.24 -5.82
C PHE A 46 -15.35 10.42 -6.65
N LYS A 47 -14.56 11.43 -6.29
CA LYS A 47 -13.19 11.62 -6.79
C LYS A 47 -12.22 11.22 -5.68
N VAL A 48 -11.43 10.19 -5.92
CA VAL A 48 -10.28 9.85 -5.09
C VAL A 48 -9.06 10.47 -5.75
N GLU A 49 -8.51 11.50 -5.11
CA GLU A 49 -7.22 12.05 -5.51
C GLU A 49 -6.13 11.29 -4.74
N ILE A 50 -5.26 10.58 -5.46
CA ILE A 50 -4.03 10.03 -4.90
C ILE A 50 -3.05 11.20 -4.70
N SER A 51 -3.32 12.02 -3.68
CA SER A 51 -2.49 13.18 -3.33
C SER A 51 -1.45 12.81 -2.28
N LYS A 52 -0.36 13.59 -2.23
CA LYS A 52 0.62 13.57 -1.13
C LYS A 52 -0.05 13.68 0.23
N ASP A 53 -1.11 14.49 0.32
CA ASP A 53 -1.82 14.75 1.57
C ASP A 53 -2.50 13.48 2.10
N PHE A 54 -2.92 12.56 1.22
CA PHE A 54 -3.60 11.33 1.61
C PHE A 54 -2.64 10.13 1.77
N TYR A 55 -1.76 9.88 0.79
CA TYR A 55 -0.88 8.70 0.77
C TYR A 55 0.55 8.97 1.24
N GLY A 56 0.88 10.21 1.59
CA GLY A 56 2.14 10.59 2.23
C GLY A 56 3.24 10.98 1.25
N GLU A 57 4.38 11.40 1.81
CA GLU A 57 5.56 11.87 1.08
C GLU A 57 6.75 10.89 1.16
N ARG A 58 6.53 9.68 1.69
CA ARG A 58 7.60 8.68 1.82
C ARG A 58 7.37 7.54 0.84
N LEU A 59 8.37 7.34 -0.03
CA LEU A 59 8.53 6.11 -0.77
C LEU A 59 9.06 5.01 0.16
N ILE A 60 8.39 3.88 0.17
CA ILE A 60 8.69 2.72 1.00
C ILE A 60 8.71 1.46 0.13
N ASN A 61 9.52 0.47 0.52
CA ASN A 61 9.52 -0.85 -0.12
C ASN A 61 8.55 -1.81 0.57
N ASP A 62 8.44 -3.02 -0.01
CA ASP A 62 7.61 -4.13 0.46
C ASP A 62 7.76 -4.43 1.97
N LYS A 63 8.99 -4.50 2.47
CA LYS A 63 9.29 -4.81 3.87
C LYS A 63 8.73 -3.75 4.80
N ILE A 64 8.90 -2.47 4.46
CA ILE A 64 8.38 -1.36 5.25
C ILE A 64 6.86 -1.32 5.16
N ALA A 65 6.28 -1.56 3.97
CA ALA A 65 4.82 -1.61 3.78
C ALA A 65 4.18 -2.71 4.65
N VAL A 66 4.73 -3.92 4.64
CA VAL A 66 4.27 -5.01 5.53
C VAL A 66 4.44 -4.63 7.00
N GLY A 67 5.57 -4.03 7.37
CA GLY A 67 5.79 -3.54 8.73
C GLY A 67 4.74 -2.52 9.19
N ALA A 68 4.38 -1.59 8.30
CA ALA A 68 3.35 -0.59 8.56
C ALA A 68 1.95 -1.21 8.70
N MET A 69 1.59 -2.18 7.85
CA MET A 69 0.32 -2.90 7.96
C MET A 69 0.24 -3.75 9.25
N LYS A 70 1.36 -4.31 9.73
CA LYS A 70 1.39 -5.10 10.98
C LYS A 70 1.00 -4.31 12.22
N ILE A 71 1.35 -3.02 12.26
CA ILE A 71 1.09 -2.14 13.40
C ILE A 71 -0.19 -1.31 13.27
N ALA A 72 -0.88 -1.40 12.12
CA ALA A 72 -2.07 -0.64 11.84
C ALA A 72 -3.32 -1.39 12.30
N ASP A 73 -4.26 -0.63 12.85
CA ASP A 73 -5.62 -1.10 13.14
C ASP A 73 -6.49 -0.99 11.88
N ILE A 74 -6.23 0.01 11.03
CA ILE A 74 -6.95 0.23 9.76
C ILE A 74 -5.95 0.39 8.61
N GLY A 75 -6.15 -0.34 7.52
CA GLY A 75 -5.31 -0.22 6.32
C GLY A 75 -6.12 0.13 5.08
N ASN A 76 -5.75 1.21 4.39
CA ASN A 76 -6.30 1.62 3.10
C ASN A 76 -5.25 1.37 2.01
N LEU A 77 -5.51 0.41 1.14
CA LEU A 77 -4.53 -0.10 0.19
C LEU A 77 -5.02 0.13 -1.24
N PHE A 78 -4.21 0.73 -2.10
CA PHE A 78 -4.63 1.11 -3.44
C PHE A 78 -3.56 0.76 -4.49
N GLY A 79 -3.86 -0.21 -5.34
CA GLY A 79 -2.95 -0.68 -6.39
C GLY A 79 -2.75 -2.19 -6.39
N GLU A 80 -2.31 -2.71 -7.52
CA GLU A 80 -2.17 -4.14 -7.77
C GLU A 80 -1.12 -4.76 -6.86
N GLU A 81 0.02 -4.09 -6.72
CA GLU A 81 1.15 -4.62 -5.98
C GLU A 81 0.88 -4.61 -4.47
N ILE A 82 0.32 -3.52 -3.94
CA ILE A 82 0.05 -3.43 -2.51
C ILE A 82 -1.10 -4.33 -2.06
N VAL A 83 -2.15 -4.48 -2.88
CA VAL A 83 -3.27 -5.38 -2.60
C VAL A 83 -2.80 -6.83 -2.64
N LYS A 84 -1.98 -7.20 -3.64
CA LYS A 84 -1.35 -8.52 -3.70
C LYS A 84 -0.49 -8.80 -2.47
N LEU A 85 0.40 -7.86 -2.11
CA LEU A 85 1.27 -7.98 -0.94
C LEU A 85 0.47 -8.16 0.36
N ALA A 86 -0.63 -7.43 0.50
CA ALA A 86 -1.50 -7.53 1.67
C ALA A 86 -2.22 -8.88 1.77
N LYS A 87 -2.72 -9.39 0.63
CA LYS A 87 -3.34 -10.71 0.55
C LYS A 87 -2.34 -11.83 0.89
N GLU A 88 -1.13 -11.77 0.31
CA GLU A 88 -0.06 -12.76 0.56
C GLU A 88 0.39 -12.80 2.03
N ASN A 89 0.24 -11.69 2.76
CA ASN A 89 0.57 -11.60 4.18
C ASN A 89 -0.65 -11.74 5.11
N GLY A 90 -1.83 -12.07 4.58
CA GLY A 90 -3.03 -12.36 5.38
C GLY A 90 -3.67 -11.14 6.06
N PHE A 91 -3.51 -9.94 5.48
CA PHE A 91 -4.19 -8.74 5.96
C PHE A 91 -5.61 -8.59 5.40
N ILE A 92 -5.86 -9.18 4.24
CA ILE A 92 -7.13 -9.12 3.48
C ILE A 92 -7.36 -10.44 2.75
N ASP A 93 -8.61 -10.70 2.39
CA ASP A 93 -9.05 -11.75 1.49
C ASP A 93 -9.66 -11.14 0.20
N ASP A 94 -10.00 -11.99 -0.77
CA ASP A 94 -10.59 -11.55 -2.06
C ASP A 94 -11.87 -10.73 -1.88
N GLU A 95 -12.65 -11.03 -0.84
CA GLU A 95 -13.89 -10.33 -0.52
C GLU A 95 -13.66 -8.87 -0.07
N ASN A 96 -12.46 -8.52 0.38
CA ASN A 96 -12.12 -7.15 0.75
C ASN A 96 -11.72 -6.27 -0.45
N ILE A 97 -11.59 -6.86 -1.65
CA ILE A 97 -11.06 -6.17 -2.82
C ILE A 97 -12.20 -5.63 -3.67
N ILE A 98 -12.17 -4.33 -3.95
CA ILE A 98 -13.03 -3.67 -4.93
C ILE A 98 -12.19 -3.07 -6.05
N LEU A 99 -12.78 -2.94 -7.24
CA LEU A 99 -12.14 -2.25 -8.36
C LEU A 99 -12.65 -0.81 -8.45
N ILE A 100 -11.71 0.13 -8.45
CA ILE A 100 -11.96 1.55 -8.63
C ILE A 100 -11.25 2.00 -9.90
N ASP A 101 -12.03 2.32 -10.95
CA ASP A 101 -11.52 2.66 -12.29
C ASP A 101 -10.55 1.59 -12.85
N GLY A 102 -10.88 0.31 -12.60
CA GLY A 102 -10.05 -0.83 -12.98
C GLY A 102 -8.84 -1.09 -12.07
N VAL A 103 -8.57 -0.24 -11.08
CA VAL A 103 -7.46 -0.41 -10.13
C VAL A 103 -7.98 -1.06 -8.85
N PRO A 104 -7.33 -2.12 -8.34
CA PRO A 104 -7.75 -2.76 -7.10
C PRO A 104 -7.51 -1.86 -5.89
N HIS A 105 -8.49 -1.85 -5.01
CA HIS A 105 -8.47 -1.20 -3.71
C HIS A 105 -8.97 -2.18 -2.67
N ALA A 106 -8.35 -2.18 -1.49
CA ALA A 106 -8.79 -2.99 -0.37
C ALA A 106 -8.66 -2.20 0.94
N GLN A 107 -9.50 -2.58 1.89
CA GLN A 107 -9.44 -2.08 3.26
C GLN A 107 -9.47 -3.25 4.24
N PHE A 108 -8.67 -3.15 5.31
CA PHE A 108 -8.81 -4.01 6.49
C PHE A 108 -9.06 -3.17 7.74
N VAL A 109 -9.73 -3.78 8.71
CA VAL A 109 -9.94 -3.26 10.07
C VAL A 109 -9.64 -4.41 11.03
N ARG A 110 -8.81 -4.15 12.04
CA ARG A 110 -8.53 -5.06 13.15
C ARG A 110 -9.29 -4.57 14.37
N LEU A 111 -10.17 -5.43 14.90
CA LEU A 111 -10.96 -5.20 16.10
C LEU A 111 -10.29 -5.82 17.33
#